data_AF-A0A4W2HDQ4-F1
#
_entry.id   AF-A0A4W2HDQ4-F1
#
_cell.length_a   1.000
_cell.length_b   1.000
_cell.length_c   1.000
_cell.angle_alpha   90.00
_cell.angle_beta   90.00
_cell.angle_gamma   90.00
#
_symmetry.space_group_name_H-M   'P 1'
#
loop_
_entity.id
_entity.type
_entity.pdbx_description
1 polymer ?
#
loop_
_entity_poly.entity_id
_entity_poly.type
_entity_poly.pdbx_seq_one_letter_code
_entity_poly.pdbx_strand_id
1 'polypeptide(L)'
;MGKTRDLYKKIRDIKGTFHANMGSIKDRNGMDLTEAEDIKKRWQEYTEELYKKDLHDPNNHDGVITHLEPDILECEVQETLGSITTNKASGGDGIPVELFQILKDDAVKVLPSICQHIWKTQQPQDWKRAVFIPIPKKGNAKECSNYRTIALISRTSKLMLKILQARLQQYVNHELPDAQAGFRKGRGTRDQIANICWIIEKAREFQKNIYFCFIDYAKAFDCVDHNKLWKILKEMGIPDHLTCLLRNLYAGQEATVRTGHGTTDWFQIGKGVHRGCILSPCLFTFYAEYIKRNAVLDEAQAGIKIARRNINNLRYTDDTTLMAESEEELKSLLMKVKEESEKVGLKLNIQKTKIMASSPITSWQIDGETVADFMFLGSKITADGDCSHKIKRRLLLGRKVMTNLDSLLKSRDVTLPTYVRLIKAMVFPVVTCGCESWTINKAESQRTDAFELWCWKRLLRVPWTAKRSNQSILNEISP
;
A
#
# COMPACT_ATOMS: atom_id res chain seq x y z
N MET A 1 -19.83 15.16 -8.89
CA MET A 1 -18.87 14.05 -9.08
C MET A 1 -19.61 12.83 -9.62
N GLY A 2 -19.13 12.23 -10.71
CA GLY A 2 -19.80 11.08 -11.34
C GLY A 2 -19.91 9.87 -10.41
N LYS A 3 -20.97 9.08 -10.55
CA LYS A 3 -21.23 7.83 -9.83
C LYS A 3 -20.31 6.69 -10.30
N THR A 4 -18.99 6.92 -10.31
CA THR A 4 -17.98 5.97 -10.82
C THR A 4 -18.08 4.62 -10.11
N ARG A 5 -18.35 4.60 -8.80
CA ARG A 5 -18.56 3.35 -8.05
C ARG A 5 -19.77 2.57 -8.52
N ASP A 6 -20.88 3.24 -8.79
CA ASP A 6 -22.11 2.59 -9.28
C ASP A 6 -21.88 2.01 -10.67
N LEU A 7 -21.09 2.68 -11.51
CA LEU A 7 -20.65 2.14 -12.80
C LEU A 7 -19.89 0.82 -12.59
N TYR A 8 -18.84 0.80 -11.76
CA TYR A 8 -18.09 -0.44 -11.48
C TYR A 8 -18.93 -1.53 -10.81
N LYS A 9 -19.90 -1.16 -9.97
CA LYS A 9 -20.84 -2.09 -9.33
C LYS A 9 -21.74 -2.73 -10.38
N LYS A 10 -22.45 -1.94 -11.19
CA LYS A 10 -23.31 -2.43 -12.27
C LYS A 10 -22.55 -3.33 -13.24
N ILE A 11 -21.33 -2.96 -13.61
CA ILE A 11 -20.49 -3.78 -14.50
C ILE A 11 -20.14 -5.11 -13.86
N ARG A 12 -19.89 -5.14 -12.55
CA ARG A 12 -19.64 -6.38 -11.80
C ARG A 12 -20.89 -7.23 -11.73
N ASP A 13 -22.05 -6.63 -11.46
CA ASP A 13 -23.33 -7.31 -11.39
C ASP A 13 -23.67 -7.97 -12.74
N ILE A 14 -23.42 -7.28 -13.87
CA ILE A 14 -23.64 -7.83 -15.22
C ILE A 14 -22.65 -8.96 -15.55
N LYS A 15 -21.43 -8.91 -15.01
CA LYS A 15 -20.40 -9.94 -15.26
C LYS A 15 -20.54 -11.17 -14.36
N GLY A 16 -21.36 -11.11 -13.31
CA GLY A 16 -21.38 -12.08 -12.23
C GLY A 16 -20.24 -11.86 -11.22
N THR A 17 -20.52 -12.14 -9.95
CA THR A 17 -19.55 -12.05 -8.86
C THR A 17 -18.64 -13.27 -8.84
N PHE A 18 -17.33 -13.07 -9.03
CA PHE A 18 -16.33 -14.09 -8.72
C PHE A 18 -16.29 -14.28 -7.20
N HIS A 19 -16.74 -15.44 -6.75
CA HIS A 19 -16.57 -15.88 -5.37
C HIS A 19 -15.28 -16.71 -5.33
N ALA A 20 -14.24 -16.16 -4.69
CA ALA A 20 -13.06 -16.96 -4.38
C ALA A 20 -13.50 -18.09 -3.44
N ASN A 21 -13.36 -19.33 -3.88
CA ASN A 21 -13.77 -20.48 -3.10
C ASN A 21 -12.80 -20.62 -1.91
N MET A 22 -13.22 -20.20 -0.71
CA MET A 22 -12.44 -20.34 0.54
C MET A 22 -12.66 -21.71 1.19
N GLY A 23 -12.76 -22.78 0.38
CA GLY A 23 -13.17 -24.09 0.88
C GLY A 23 -12.08 -24.89 1.61
N SER A 24 -10.80 -24.54 1.44
CA SER A 24 -9.70 -25.25 2.14
C SER A 24 -8.52 -24.35 2.45
N ILE A 25 -7.89 -24.59 3.61
CA ILE A 25 -6.66 -23.94 4.05
C ILE A 25 -5.67 -25.00 4.54
N LYS A 26 -4.38 -24.79 4.31
CA LYS A 26 -3.34 -25.70 4.78
C LYS A 26 -3.07 -25.56 6.27
N ASP A 27 -2.90 -26.69 6.94
CA ASP A 27 -2.40 -26.78 8.31
C ASP A 27 -0.90 -26.39 8.38
N ARG A 28 -0.23 -26.71 9.50
CA ARG A 28 1.22 -26.46 9.66
C ARG A 28 2.09 -27.42 8.83
N ASN A 29 1.60 -28.63 8.59
CA ASN A 29 2.30 -29.69 7.89
C ASN A 29 2.05 -29.66 6.37
N GLY A 30 1.20 -28.75 5.90
CA GLY A 30 0.86 -28.57 4.50
C GLY A 30 -0.33 -29.40 4.02
N MET A 31 -1.05 -30.07 4.92
CA MET A 31 -2.29 -30.82 4.64
C MET A 31 -3.48 -29.87 4.54
N ASP A 32 -4.40 -30.16 3.62
CA ASP A 32 -5.59 -29.33 3.41
C ASP A 32 -6.63 -29.60 4.54
N LEU A 33 -7.01 -28.55 5.25
CA LEU A 33 -8.13 -28.51 6.19
C LEU A 33 -9.39 -28.10 5.44
N THR A 34 -10.44 -28.91 5.57
CA THR A 34 -11.75 -28.68 4.95
C THR A 34 -12.85 -28.41 5.98
N GLU A 35 -12.66 -28.86 7.22
CA GLU A 35 -13.62 -28.67 8.30
C GLU A 35 -13.63 -27.24 8.81
N ALA A 36 -14.84 -26.71 9.02
CA ALA A 36 -15.06 -25.32 9.43
C ALA A 36 -14.34 -24.95 10.74
N GLU A 37 -14.35 -25.86 11.72
CA GLU A 37 -13.72 -25.63 13.03
C GLU A 37 -12.20 -25.63 12.94
N ASP A 38 -11.63 -26.57 12.19
CA ASP A 38 -10.18 -26.67 11.99
C ASP A 38 -9.65 -25.46 11.23
N ILE A 39 -10.39 -24.97 10.23
CA ILE A 39 -10.05 -23.75 9.51
C ILE A 39 -10.05 -22.53 10.45
N LYS A 40 -11.06 -22.39 11.32
CA LYS A 40 -11.12 -21.30 12.30
C LYS A 40 -9.95 -21.38 13.27
N LYS A 41 -9.69 -22.55 13.85
CA LYS A 41 -8.57 -22.79 14.76
C LYS A 41 -7.23 -22.47 14.09
N ARG A 42 -7.03 -22.90 12.85
CA ARG A 42 -5.82 -22.63 12.07
C ARG A 42 -5.59 -21.13 11.86
N TRP A 43 -6.65 -20.36 11.62
CA TRP A 43 -6.59 -18.90 11.50
C TRP A 43 -6.23 -18.21 12.81
N GLN A 44 -6.84 -18.65 13.91
CA GLN A 44 -6.53 -18.16 15.24
C GLN A 44 -5.05 -18.42 15.57
N GLU A 45 -4.61 -19.67 15.48
CA GLU A 45 -3.21 -20.06 15.71
C GLU A 45 -2.22 -19.24 14.87
N TYR A 46 -2.47 -19.11 13.56
CA TYR A 46 -1.61 -18.33 12.67
C TYR A 46 -1.48 -16.87 13.11
N THR A 47 -2.61 -16.27 13.51
CA THR A 47 -2.68 -14.85 13.81
C THR A 47 -2.13 -14.57 15.19
N GLU A 48 -2.45 -15.40 16.18
CA GLU A 48 -1.87 -15.34 17.51
C GLU A 48 -0.35 -15.44 17.41
N GLU A 49 0.21 -16.44 16.74
CA GLU A 49 1.66 -16.57 16.57
C GLU A 49 2.29 -15.35 15.87
N LEU A 50 1.60 -14.82 14.86
CA LEU A 50 2.08 -13.67 14.12
C LEU A 50 2.13 -12.40 14.98
N TYR A 51 1.16 -12.20 15.88
CA TYR A 51 1.02 -11.02 16.72
C TYR A 51 1.49 -11.23 18.18
N LYS A 52 1.95 -12.45 18.51
CA LYS A 52 2.49 -12.78 19.83
C LYS A 52 3.80 -12.04 20.07
N LYS A 53 3.95 -11.51 21.27
CA LYS A 53 5.19 -10.95 21.80
C LYS A 53 5.36 -11.45 23.23
N ASP A 54 6.58 -11.81 23.60
CA ASP A 54 6.90 -12.18 24.99
C ASP A 54 6.82 -10.91 25.85
N LEU A 55 5.92 -10.91 26.83
CA LEU A 55 5.59 -9.77 27.69
C LEU A 55 6.66 -9.51 28.77
N HIS A 56 7.93 -9.83 28.52
CA HIS A 56 8.99 -9.81 29.53
C HIS A 56 9.55 -8.43 29.87
N ASP A 57 9.06 -7.36 29.27
CA ASP A 57 9.55 -6.00 29.56
C ASP A 57 8.40 -5.13 30.08
N PRO A 58 8.30 -4.90 31.41
CA PRO A 58 7.34 -3.95 31.95
C PRO A 58 7.63 -2.56 31.36
N ASN A 59 6.61 -1.94 30.77
CA ASN A 59 6.70 -0.62 30.16
C ASN A 59 7.08 0.42 31.22
N ASN A 60 8.35 0.84 31.25
CA ASN A 60 8.92 1.65 32.33
C ASN A 60 8.83 3.18 32.09
N HIS A 61 7.76 3.65 31.43
CA HIS A 61 7.58 5.08 31.13
C HIS A 61 6.22 5.61 31.59
N ASP A 62 5.97 5.52 32.90
CA ASP A 62 4.93 6.29 33.60
C ASP A 62 5.45 7.70 33.95
N GLY A 63 5.97 8.42 32.95
CA GLY A 63 6.24 9.84 33.10
C GLY A 63 4.92 10.59 33.21
N VAL A 64 4.76 11.43 34.24
CA VAL A 64 3.63 12.36 34.32
C VAL A 64 3.69 13.29 33.11
N ILE A 65 2.63 13.33 32.31
CA ILE A 65 2.54 14.23 31.16
C ILE A 65 2.33 15.64 31.69
N THR A 66 3.37 16.46 31.66
CA THR A 66 3.34 17.83 32.19
C THR A 66 2.77 18.84 31.19
N HIS A 67 2.82 18.54 29.89
CA HIS A 67 2.35 19.40 28.82
C HIS A 67 1.37 18.65 27.89
N LEU A 68 0.11 19.07 27.90
CA LEU A 68 -0.89 18.57 26.97
C LEU A 68 -0.84 19.38 25.67
N GLU A 69 -0.85 18.67 24.55
CA GLU A 69 -1.18 19.28 23.25
C GLU A 69 -2.52 20.03 23.30
N PRO A 70 -2.72 21.06 22.44
CA PRO A 70 -3.95 21.84 22.38
C PRO A 70 -5.21 20.97 22.34
N ASP A 71 -6.31 21.46 22.90
CA ASP A 71 -7.60 20.75 22.86
C ASP A 71 -8.07 20.51 21.42
N ILE A 72 -8.91 19.48 21.23
CA ILE A 72 -9.48 19.16 19.92
C ILE A 72 -10.50 20.23 19.58
N LEU A 73 -10.32 20.86 18.42
CA LEU A 73 -11.27 21.84 17.93
C LEU A 73 -12.46 21.15 17.28
N GLU A 74 -13.65 21.75 17.42
CA GLU A 74 -14.86 21.26 16.76
C GLU A 74 -14.69 21.20 15.23
N CYS A 75 -13.96 22.17 14.64
CA CYS A 75 -13.66 22.18 13.22
C CYS A 75 -12.83 20.97 12.78
N GLU A 76 -11.89 20.47 13.59
CA GLU A 76 -11.12 19.25 13.27
C GLU A 76 -12.06 18.04 13.15
N VAL A 77 -13.07 17.96 14.03
CA VAL A 77 -14.07 16.88 14.01
C VAL A 77 -14.98 17.02 12.79
N GLN A 78 -15.45 18.22 12.49
CA GLN A 78 -16.29 18.52 11.33
C GLN A 78 -15.57 18.21 10.00
N GLU A 79 -14.32 18.66 9.85
CA GLU A 79 -13.49 18.36 8.69
C GLU A 79 -13.24 16.86 8.55
N THR A 80 -13.00 16.18 9.67
CA THR A 80 -12.82 14.74 9.70
C THR A 80 -14.08 14.05 9.19
N LEU A 81 -15.26 14.38 9.74
CA LEU A 81 -16.56 13.84 9.32
C LEU A 81 -16.84 14.09 7.84
N GLY A 82 -16.61 15.31 7.34
CA GLY A 82 -16.81 15.68 5.94
C GLY A 82 -15.91 14.91 4.97
N SER A 83 -14.75 14.44 5.44
CA SER A 83 -13.78 13.71 4.63
C SER A 83 -13.79 12.19 4.86
N ILE A 84 -14.70 11.64 5.69
CA ILE A 84 -14.86 10.18 5.83
C ILE A 84 -15.50 9.60 4.56
N THR A 85 -14.89 8.57 4.02
CA THR A 85 -15.45 7.84 2.88
C THR A 85 -16.62 6.95 3.30
N THR A 86 -17.74 7.06 2.59
CA THR A 86 -18.92 6.22 2.77
C THR A 86 -18.75 4.82 2.16
N ASN A 87 -19.71 3.95 2.46
CA ASN A 87 -19.88 2.62 1.93
C ASN A 87 -18.66 1.72 2.21
N LYS A 88 -18.21 1.77 3.47
CA LYS A 88 -17.07 1.01 4.02
C LYS A 88 -17.60 0.09 5.12
N ALA A 89 -17.05 -1.12 5.26
CA ALA A 89 -17.48 -2.12 6.27
C ALA A 89 -17.32 -1.63 7.72
N SER A 90 -18.35 -1.78 8.55
CA SER A 90 -18.36 -1.42 9.98
C SER A 90 -17.33 -2.22 10.79
N GLY A 91 -17.02 -1.70 11.98
CA GLY A 91 -16.16 -2.40 12.94
C GLY A 91 -16.91 -3.52 13.67
N GLY A 92 -16.34 -3.99 14.78
CA GLY A 92 -17.02 -4.94 15.67
C GLY A 92 -18.30 -4.38 16.31
N ASP A 93 -18.40 -3.05 16.42
CA ASP A 93 -19.56 -2.30 16.94
C ASP A 93 -20.78 -2.28 16.00
N GLY A 94 -20.62 -2.70 14.75
CA GLY A 94 -21.70 -2.68 13.76
C GLY A 94 -22.11 -1.28 13.29
N ILE A 95 -21.47 -0.20 13.77
CA ILE A 95 -21.85 1.17 13.44
C ILE A 95 -21.33 1.55 12.03
N PRO A 96 -22.20 1.89 11.08
CA PRO A 96 -21.78 2.37 9.76
C PRO A 96 -21.44 3.88 9.80
N VAL A 97 -20.63 4.34 8.84
CA VAL A 97 -20.27 5.77 8.72
C VAL A 97 -21.49 6.63 8.37
N GLU A 98 -22.40 6.05 7.60
CA GLU A 98 -23.64 6.65 7.13
C GLU A 98 -24.51 7.15 8.29
N LEU A 99 -24.41 6.51 9.46
CA LEU A 99 -25.14 6.94 10.65
C LEU A 99 -24.72 8.36 11.07
N PHE A 100 -23.41 8.67 11.05
CA PHE A 100 -22.94 10.02 11.39
C PHE A 100 -23.40 11.06 10.37
N GLN A 101 -23.57 10.67 9.11
CA GLN A 101 -24.06 11.56 8.05
C GLN A 101 -25.56 11.82 8.15
N ILE A 102 -26.33 10.85 8.67
CA ILE A 102 -27.76 11.01 8.94
C ILE A 102 -27.97 11.92 10.14
N LEU A 103 -27.18 11.72 11.20
CA LEU A 103 -27.26 12.49 12.44
C LEU A 103 -26.83 13.96 12.26
N LYS A 104 -26.04 14.29 11.22
CA LYS A 104 -25.62 15.66 10.86
C LYS A 104 -25.21 16.48 12.09
N ASP A 105 -25.97 17.51 12.43
CA ASP A 105 -25.68 18.47 13.50
C ASP A 105 -25.63 17.79 14.87
N ASP A 106 -26.40 16.72 15.10
CA ASP A 106 -26.38 16.02 16.38
C ASP A 106 -25.10 15.19 16.56
N ALA A 107 -24.55 14.64 15.47
CA ALA A 107 -23.24 14.00 15.53
C ALA A 107 -22.13 15.03 15.84
N VAL A 108 -22.26 16.24 15.30
CA VAL A 108 -21.31 17.34 15.54
C VAL A 108 -21.41 17.87 16.98
N LYS A 109 -22.56 17.77 17.66
CA LYS A 109 -22.66 18.13 19.09
C LYS A 109 -22.00 17.09 20.02
N VAL A 110 -22.12 15.80 19.70
CA VAL A 110 -21.74 14.71 20.61
C VAL A 110 -20.33 14.20 20.36
N LEU A 111 -19.89 14.08 19.11
CA LEU A 111 -18.58 13.50 18.80
C LEU A 111 -17.40 14.35 19.30
N PRO A 112 -17.42 15.69 19.25
CA PRO A 112 -16.33 16.50 19.80
C PRO A 112 -16.18 16.32 21.31
N SER A 113 -17.28 16.25 22.06
CA SER A 113 -17.19 16.06 23.52
C SER A 113 -16.61 14.69 23.86
N ILE A 114 -16.97 13.64 23.11
CA ILE A 114 -16.37 12.30 23.24
C ILE A 114 -14.88 12.34 22.90
N CYS A 115 -14.51 12.91 21.75
CA CYS A 115 -13.11 13.02 21.33
C CYS A 115 -12.29 13.81 22.34
N GLN A 116 -12.82 14.92 22.86
CA GLN A 116 -12.17 15.78 23.84
C GLN A 116 -12.03 15.10 25.21
N HIS A 117 -13.02 14.32 25.63
CA HIS A 117 -12.92 13.53 26.85
C HIS A 117 -11.79 12.52 26.72
N ILE A 118 -11.78 11.75 25.62
CA ILE A 118 -10.74 10.75 25.34
C ILE A 118 -9.35 11.39 25.18
N TRP A 119 -9.28 12.60 24.63
CA TRP A 119 -8.05 13.38 24.53
C TRP A 119 -7.41 13.60 25.89
N LYS A 120 -8.22 13.82 26.93
CA LYS A 120 -7.72 14.10 28.30
C LYS A 120 -7.62 12.85 29.18
N THR A 121 -8.33 11.78 28.84
CA THR A 121 -8.47 10.59 29.68
C THR A 121 -7.96 9.33 28.97
N GLN A 122 -8.77 8.28 28.94
CA GLN A 122 -8.48 7.00 28.31
C GLN A 122 -9.57 6.63 27.31
N GLN A 123 -9.19 5.79 26.35
CA GLN A 123 -10.10 5.30 25.32
C GLN A 123 -10.98 4.16 25.85
N PRO A 124 -12.21 3.99 25.34
CA PRO A 124 -13.05 2.85 25.67
C PRO A 124 -12.40 1.52 25.30
N GLN A 125 -12.67 0.45 26.05
CA GLN A 125 -12.14 -0.89 25.77
C GLN A 125 -12.55 -1.40 24.38
N ASP A 126 -13.76 -1.06 23.92
CA ASP A 126 -14.24 -1.45 22.58
C ASP A 126 -13.38 -0.90 21.44
N TRP A 127 -12.63 0.18 21.66
CA TRP A 127 -11.72 0.75 20.65
C TRP A 127 -10.43 -0.05 20.51
N LYS A 128 -10.11 -0.88 21.50
CA LYS A 128 -8.94 -1.77 21.51
C LYS A 128 -9.20 -3.12 20.84
N ARG A 129 -10.45 -3.34 20.40
CA ARG A 129 -10.89 -4.55 19.72
C ARG A 129 -10.86 -4.40 18.21
N ALA A 130 -10.32 -5.40 17.52
CA ALA A 130 -10.27 -5.45 16.06
C ALA A 130 -10.83 -6.76 15.50
N VAL A 131 -11.64 -6.67 14.45
CA VAL A 131 -12.09 -7.83 13.68
C VAL A 131 -11.20 -7.97 12.44
N PHE A 132 -10.44 -9.05 12.37
CA PHE A 132 -9.51 -9.36 11.30
C PHE A 132 -10.20 -10.11 10.16
N ILE A 133 -10.12 -9.55 8.95
CA ILE A 133 -10.69 -10.13 7.74
C ILE A 133 -9.55 -10.62 6.84
N PRO A 134 -9.37 -11.94 6.64
CA PRO A 134 -8.37 -12.47 5.72
C PRO A 134 -8.83 -12.26 4.27
N ILE A 135 -8.04 -11.53 3.48
CA ILE A 135 -8.28 -11.32 2.05
C ILE A 135 -7.17 -11.98 1.23
N PRO A 136 -7.48 -12.88 0.29
CA PRO A 136 -6.45 -13.58 -0.49
C PRO A 136 -5.64 -12.59 -1.34
N LYS A 137 -4.30 -12.71 -1.31
CA LYS A 137 -3.40 -11.88 -2.14
C LYS A 137 -3.49 -12.23 -3.63
N LYS A 138 -3.79 -13.50 -3.94
CA LYS A 138 -3.91 -14.08 -5.27
C LYS A 138 -5.06 -15.09 -5.29
N GLY A 139 -5.56 -15.46 -6.47
CA GLY A 139 -6.56 -16.54 -6.59
C GLY A 139 -6.03 -17.87 -6.06
N ASN A 140 -6.93 -18.71 -5.52
CA ASN A 140 -6.64 -20.03 -4.98
C ASN A 140 -5.57 -20.06 -3.87
N ALA A 141 -5.58 -19.05 -2.99
CA ALA A 141 -4.73 -19.07 -1.81
C ALA A 141 -5.17 -20.21 -0.87
N LYS A 142 -4.24 -21.09 -0.50
CA LYS A 142 -4.47 -22.17 0.49
C LYS A 142 -3.70 -21.96 1.79
N GLU A 143 -2.60 -21.21 1.77
CA GLU A 143 -1.81 -20.95 2.99
C GLU A 143 -2.23 -19.62 3.62
N CYS A 144 -2.33 -19.55 4.94
CA CYS A 144 -2.66 -18.32 5.67
C CYS A 144 -1.70 -17.15 5.33
N SER A 145 -0.41 -17.45 5.09
CA SER A 145 0.62 -16.50 4.67
C SER A 145 0.29 -15.78 3.35
N ASN A 146 -0.52 -16.42 2.48
CA ASN A 146 -0.96 -15.89 1.19
C ASN A 146 -2.20 -15.01 1.29
N TYR A 147 -2.69 -14.74 2.50
CA TYR A 147 -3.72 -13.75 2.77
C TYR A 147 -3.13 -12.48 3.37
N ARG A 148 -3.88 -11.40 3.22
CA ARG A 148 -3.68 -10.15 3.90
C ARG A 148 -4.81 -9.99 4.91
N THR A 149 -4.45 -9.95 6.18
CA THR A 149 -5.39 -9.68 7.26
C THR A 149 -5.69 -8.19 7.32
N ILE A 150 -6.94 -7.78 7.14
CA ILE A 150 -7.38 -6.38 7.27
C ILE A 150 -8.11 -6.22 8.60
N ALA A 151 -7.70 -5.24 9.40
CA ALA A 151 -8.32 -4.92 10.67
C ALA A 151 -9.53 -3.99 10.49
N LEU A 152 -10.69 -4.44 10.96
CA LEU A 152 -11.89 -3.64 11.13
C LEU A 152 -12.03 -3.22 12.59
N ILE A 153 -11.70 -1.95 12.84
CA ILE A 153 -11.87 -1.27 14.13
C ILE A 153 -13.11 -0.37 14.11
N SER A 154 -13.59 0.00 15.30
CA SER A 154 -14.73 0.90 15.51
C SER A 154 -14.65 2.18 14.67
N ARG A 155 -15.81 2.68 14.22
CA ARG A 155 -15.88 3.92 13.44
C ARG A 155 -15.61 5.17 14.24
N THR A 156 -16.07 5.20 15.49
CA THR A 156 -15.79 6.31 16.41
C THR A 156 -14.29 6.35 16.74
N SER A 157 -13.65 5.20 16.92
CA SER A 157 -12.18 5.11 17.02
C SER A 157 -11.49 5.69 15.78
N LYS A 158 -11.90 5.32 14.56
CA LYS A 158 -11.31 5.85 13.31
C LYS A 158 -11.43 7.37 13.18
N LEU A 159 -12.47 7.98 13.74
CA LEU A 159 -12.62 9.45 13.79
C LEU A 159 -11.47 10.06 14.59
N MET A 160 -11.27 9.59 15.82
CA MET A 160 -10.17 10.01 16.69
C MET A 160 -8.80 9.76 16.05
N LEU A 161 -8.60 8.59 15.44
CA LEU A 161 -7.33 8.25 14.78
C LEU A 161 -7.02 9.14 13.59
N LYS A 162 -8.04 9.67 12.91
CA LYS A 162 -7.87 10.60 11.80
C LYS A 162 -7.50 11.99 12.28
N ILE A 163 -8.04 12.44 13.42
CA ILE A 163 -7.61 13.69 14.09
C ILE A 163 -6.15 13.55 14.55
N LEU A 164 -5.81 12.45 15.24
CA LEU A 164 -4.43 12.14 15.62
C LEU A 164 -3.49 12.09 14.41
N GLN A 165 -3.93 11.46 13.31
CA GLN A 165 -3.14 11.44 12.08
C GLN A 165 -2.89 12.84 11.54
N ALA A 166 -3.90 13.71 11.49
CA ALA A 166 -3.73 15.07 11.00
C ALA A 166 -2.70 15.84 11.83
N ARG A 167 -2.74 15.69 13.15
CA ARG A 167 -1.75 16.29 14.08
C ARG A 167 -0.37 15.66 14.00
N LEU A 168 -0.26 14.38 13.66
CA LEU A 168 1.03 13.72 13.42
C LEU A 168 1.61 14.09 12.04
N GLN A 169 0.77 14.43 11.07
CA GLN A 169 1.19 14.69 9.69
C GLN A 169 2.13 15.90 9.57
N GLN A 170 2.00 16.91 10.44
CA GLN A 170 2.96 18.03 10.49
C GLN A 170 4.38 17.55 10.81
N TYR A 171 4.53 16.64 11.78
CA TYR A 171 5.81 16.04 12.13
C TYR A 171 6.32 15.14 11.01
N VAL A 172 5.45 14.33 10.40
CA VAL A 172 5.81 13.53 9.21
C VAL A 172 6.35 14.42 8.09
N ASN A 173 5.72 15.57 7.83
CA ASN A 173 6.13 16.45 6.76
C ASN A 173 7.47 17.15 7.05
N HIS A 174 7.75 17.43 8.33
CA HIS A 174 9.00 18.04 8.80
C HIS A 174 10.16 17.02 8.83
N GLU A 175 9.91 15.84 9.39
CA GLU A 175 10.95 14.84 9.66
C GLU A 175 11.34 14.02 8.41
N LEU A 176 10.47 13.91 7.40
CA LEU A 176 10.75 13.01 6.28
C LEU A 176 11.55 13.65 5.14
N PRO A 177 12.66 13.00 4.73
CA PRO A 177 13.47 13.46 3.62
C PRO A 177 12.75 13.30 2.28
N ASP A 178 13.27 13.98 1.25
CA ASP A 178 12.66 13.97 -0.08
C ASP A 178 12.62 12.58 -0.74
N ALA A 179 13.53 11.69 -0.34
CA ALA A 179 13.59 10.32 -0.83
C ALA A 179 12.35 9.48 -0.47
N GLN A 180 11.63 9.82 0.60
CA GLN A 180 10.39 9.15 1.01
C GLN A 180 9.18 9.81 0.34
N ALA A 181 8.50 9.05 -0.52
CA ALA A 181 7.28 9.48 -1.23
C ALA A 181 5.99 8.86 -0.65
N GLY A 182 6.10 7.82 0.17
CA GLY A 182 4.94 7.17 0.78
C GLY A 182 4.17 8.11 1.71
N PHE A 183 2.83 8.13 1.58
CA PHE A 183 1.91 8.92 2.43
C PHE A 183 2.20 10.43 2.50
N ARG A 184 2.86 10.99 1.48
CA ARG A 184 3.08 12.44 1.38
C ARG A 184 2.15 13.06 0.33
N LYS A 185 1.61 14.24 0.64
CA LYS A 185 0.77 14.99 -0.29
C LYS A 185 1.59 15.37 -1.53
N GLY A 186 1.03 15.11 -2.71
CA GLY A 186 1.67 15.43 -3.99
C GLY A 186 2.81 14.50 -4.40
N ARG A 187 3.03 13.37 -3.70
CA ARG A 187 4.02 12.36 -4.07
C ARG A 187 3.34 11.01 -4.23
N GLY A 188 3.65 10.31 -5.32
CA GLY A 188 3.04 9.05 -5.70
C GLY A 188 4.05 8.03 -6.19
N THR A 189 3.55 6.84 -6.51
CA THR A 189 4.38 5.77 -7.09
C THR A 189 4.98 6.18 -8.43
N ARG A 190 4.23 6.97 -9.21
CA ARG A 190 4.62 7.53 -10.51
C ARG A 190 5.93 8.31 -10.43
N ASP A 191 6.07 9.16 -9.40
CA ASP A 191 7.26 9.98 -9.20
C ASP A 191 8.49 9.11 -8.92
N GLN A 192 8.35 8.08 -8.08
CA GLN A 192 9.46 7.16 -7.78
C GLN A 192 9.83 6.28 -8.98
N ILE A 193 8.86 5.85 -9.78
CA ILE A 193 9.11 5.13 -11.03
C ILE A 193 9.89 6.03 -12.00
N ALA A 194 9.49 7.29 -12.15
CA ALA A 194 10.16 8.26 -12.99
C ALA A 194 11.61 8.53 -12.50
N ASN A 195 11.80 8.73 -11.20
CA ASN A 195 13.12 8.92 -10.60
C ASN A 195 14.08 7.77 -10.93
N ILE A 196 13.65 6.51 -10.75
CA ILE A 196 14.48 5.34 -11.11
C ILE A 196 14.80 5.34 -12.61
N CYS A 197 13.82 5.61 -13.47
CA CYS A 197 14.05 5.63 -14.92
C CYS A 197 15.08 6.72 -15.30
N TRP A 198 14.96 7.93 -14.76
CA TRP A 198 15.90 9.01 -15.02
C TRP A 198 17.30 8.74 -14.47
N ILE A 199 17.39 8.11 -13.30
CA ILE A 199 18.68 7.68 -12.74
C ILE A 199 19.36 6.67 -13.67
N ILE A 200 18.63 5.69 -14.18
CA ILE A 200 19.16 4.70 -15.14
C ILE A 200 19.58 5.39 -16.44
N GLU A 201 18.74 6.28 -16.99
CA GLU A 201 19.07 7.03 -18.21
C GLU A 201 20.34 7.88 -18.03
N LYS A 202 20.48 8.57 -16.88
CA LYS A 202 21.67 9.36 -16.57
C LYS A 202 22.91 8.49 -16.36
N ALA A 203 22.80 7.37 -15.65
CA ALA A 203 23.91 6.43 -15.51
C ALA A 203 24.40 5.95 -16.89
N ARG A 204 23.48 5.66 -17.82
CA ARG A 204 23.82 5.28 -19.20
C ARG A 204 24.49 6.41 -19.99
N GLU A 205 23.98 7.64 -19.89
CA GLU A 205 24.55 8.83 -20.54
C GLU A 205 26.03 9.02 -20.16
N PHE A 206 26.38 8.79 -18.89
CA PHE A 206 27.74 8.92 -18.38
C PHE A 206 28.54 7.61 -18.31
N GLN A 207 28.02 6.52 -18.89
CA GLN A 207 28.65 5.18 -18.87
C GLN A 207 29.04 4.70 -17.46
N LYS A 208 28.20 5.03 -16.47
CA LYS A 208 28.38 4.62 -15.09
C LYS A 208 27.64 3.31 -14.83
N ASN A 209 28.28 2.44 -14.05
CA ASN A 209 27.62 1.27 -13.51
C ASN A 209 26.68 1.69 -12.38
N ILE A 210 25.55 1.00 -12.30
CA ILE A 210 24.55 1.21 -11.27
C ILE A 210 24.06 -0.12 -10.74
N TYR A 211 23.96 -0.19 -9.41
CA TYR A 211 23.47 -1.35 -8.69
C TYR A 211 22.28 -0.91 -7.85
N PHE A 212 21.21 -1.71 -7.87
CA PHE A 212 19.99 -1.50 -7.10
C PHE A 212 19.75 -2.69 -6.17
N CYS A 213 19.32 -2.40 -4.94
CA CYS A 213 18.76 -3.39 -4.03
C CYS A 213 17.33 -2.97 -3.67
N PHE A 214 16.35 -3.74 -4.15
CA PHE A 214 14.94 -3.57 -3.84
C PHE A 214 14.60 -4.38 -2.59
N ILE A 215 14.44 -3.71 -1.45
CA ILE A 215 14.19 -4.32 -0.14
C ILE A 215 12.69 -4.53 0.06
N ASP A 216 12.30 -5.75 0.49
CA ASP A 216 10.95 -6.08 1.00
C ASP A 216 11.10 -6.57 2.45
N TYR A 217 10.33 -6.02 3.38
CA TYR A 217 10.29 -6.48 4.77
C TYR A 217 9.30 -7.63 4.95
N ALA A 218 9.73 -8.68 5.65
CA ALA A 218 8.87 -9.80 5.99
C ALA A 218 7.78 -9.36 6.99
N LYS A 219 6.53 -9.25 6.50
CA LYS A 219 5.35 -8.92 7.30
C LYS A 219 5.48 -7.59 8.07
N ALA A 220 6.06 -6.57 7.42
CA ALA A 220 6.43 -5.28 8.00
C ALA A 220 5.45 -4.70 9.05
N PHE A 221 4.18 -4.53 8.67
CA PHE A 221 3.14 -3.99 9.57
C PHE A 221 2.83 -4.89 10.76
N ASP A 222 2.91 -6.22 10.59
CA ASP A 222 2.57 -7.17 11.66
C ASP A 222 3.71 -7.32 12.68
N CYS A 223 4.94 -6.91 12.32
CA CYS A 223 6.14 -7.10 13.14
C CYS A 223 6.59 -5.85 13.91
N VAL A 224 5.89 -4.71 13.77
CA VAL A 224 6.23 -3.47 14.48
C VAL A 224 6.18 -3.69 15.99
N ASP A 225 7.30 -3.48 16.68
CA ASP A 225 7.36 -3.59 18.13
C ASP A 225 6.81 -2.31 18.78
N HIS A 226 5.77 -2.43 19.61
CA HIS A 226 5.14 -1.27 20.26
C HIS A 226 6.10 -0.53 21.19
N ASN A 227 6.90 -1.23 22.00
CA ASN A 227 7.82 -0.60 22.95
C ASN A 227 8.92 0.16 22.22
N LYS A 228 9.42 -0.40 21.10
CA LYS A 228 10.36 0.31 20.22
C LYS A 228 9.69 1.49 19.54
N LEU A 229 8.45 1.33 19.05
CA LEU A 229 7.69 2.41 18.41
C LEU A 229 7.53 3.62 19.34
N TRP A 230 7.19 3.42 20.63
CA TRP A 230 7.05 4.55 21.57
C TRP A 230 8.36 5.29 21.80
N LYS A 231 9.47 4.55 21.92
CA LYS A 231 10.82 5.14 22.02
C LYS A 231 11.17 5.95 20.77
N ILE A 232 10.92 5.37 19.60
CA ILE A 232 11.16 6.02 18.30
C ILE A 232 10.35 7.32 18.19
N LEU A 233 9.06 7.31 18.50
CA LEU A 233 8.23 8.52 18.42
C LEU A 233 8.79 9.63 19.33
N LYS A 234 9.21 9.28 20.56
CA LYS A 234 9.82 10.23 21.48
C LYS A 234 11.14 10.80 20.95
N GLU A 235 12.02 9.96 20.41
CA GLU A 235 13.30 10.37 19.82
C GLU A 235 13.11 11.23 18.56
N MET A 236 12.02 11.03 17.82
CA MET A 236 11.64 11.86 16.67
C MET A 236 10.91 13.16 17.07
N GLY A 237 10.88 13.50 18.36
CA GLY A 237 10.31 14.75 18.86
C GLY A 237 8.78 14.79 18.87
N ILE A 238 8.10 13.64 18.79
CA ILE A 238 6.64 13.59 18.92
C ILE A 238 6.25 13.86 20.38
N PRO A 239 5.31 14.79 20.65
CA PRO A 239 4.89 15.12 22.00
C PRO A 239 4.44 13.90 22.82
N ASP A 240 4.84 13.87 24.10
CA ASP A 240 4.51 12.79 25.03
C ASP A 240 3.00 12.56 25.14
N HIS A 241 2.20 13.63 25.02
CA HIS A 241 0.74 13.53 25.04
C HIS A 241 0.21 12.66 23.89
N LEU A 242 0.65 12.91 22.65
CA LEU A 242 0.25 12.10 21.49
C LEU A 242 0.74 10.66 21.61
N THR A 243 2.00 10.48 22.03
CA THR A 243 2.58 9.15 22.24
C THR A 243 1.81 8.36 23.29
N CYS A 244 1.33 9.00 24.37
CA CYS A 244 0.51 8.36 25.38
C CYS A 244 -0.87 7.90 24.84
N LEU A 245 -1.56 8.75 24.07
CA LEU A 245 -2.83 8.39 23.43
C LEU A 245 -2.67 7.17 22.50
N LEU A 246 -1.56 7.09 21.77
CA LEU A 246 -1.25 5.94 20.93
C LEU A 246 -0.96 4.69 21.75
N ARG A 247 -0.12 4.81 22.78
CA ARG A 247 0.19 3.70 23.68
C ARG A 247 -1.08 3.14 24.32
N ASN A 248 -2.00 3.98 24.77
CA ASN A 248 -3.27 3.56 25.36
C ASN A 248 -4.17 2.82 24.37
N LEU A 249 -4.15 3.18 23.09
CA LEU A 249 -4.87 2.47 22.02
C LEU A 249 -4.31 1.06 21.79
N TYR A 250 -2.99 0.91 21.87
CA TYR A 250 -2.30 -0.35 21.58
C TYR A 250 -2.13 -1.26 22.80
N ALA A 251 -2.28 -0.72 24.02
CA ALA A 251 -2.17 -1.48 25.26
C ALA A 251 -3.40 -2.37 25.52
N GLY A 252 -3.18 -3.69 25.59
CA GLY A 252 -4.23 -4.68 25.87
C GLY A 252 -5.20 -4.87 24.71
N GLN A 253 -4.69 -4.82 23.47
CA GLN A 253 -5.53 -5.02 22.30
C GLN A 253 -5.97 -6.47 22.14
N GLU A 254 -7.20 -6.62 21.70
CA GLU A 254 -7.80 -7.92 21.38
C GLU A 254 -8.15 -7.97 19.89
N ALA A 255 -7.94 -9.14 19.29
CA ALA A 255 -8.35 -9.41 17.93
C ALA A 255 -9.17 -10.70 17.87
N THR A 256 -10.00 -10.78 16.84
CA THR A 256 -10.69 -12.02 16.43
C THR A 256 -10.64 -12.12 14.91
N VAL A 257 -10.59 -13.32 14.34
CA VAL A 257 -10.58 -13.53 12.90
C VAL A 257 -11.97 -13.92 12.42
N ARG A 258 -12.55 -13.14 11.50
CA ARG A 258 -13.82 -13.48 10.85
C ARG A 258 -13.55 -14.16 9.51
N THR A 259 -13.94 -15.42 9.43
CA THR A 259 -13.81 -16.30 8.27
C THR A 259 -15.16 -16.49 7.58
N GLY A 260 -15.18 -17.21 6.45
CA GLY A 260 -16.43 -17.65 5.82
C GLY A 260 -17.26 -18.63 6.66
N HIS A 261 -16.64 -19.26 7.67
CA HIS A 261 -17.26 -20.29 8.52
C HIS A 261 -17.61 -19.78 9.93
N GLY A 262 -17.51 -18.46 10.16
CA GLY A 262 -17.76 -17.84 11.45
C GLY A 262 -16.56 -17.06 11.97
N THR A 263 -16.65 -16.62 13.23
CA THR A 263 -15.64 -15.79 13.90
C THR A 263 -14.94 -16.62 14.98
N THR A 264 -13.62 -16.45 15.13
CA THR A 264 -12.85 -17.12 16.20
C THR A 264 -13.12 -16.49 17.55
N ASP A 265 -12.61 -17.10 18.62
CA ASP A 265 -12.55 -16.45 19.91
C ASP A 265 -11.65 -15.21 19.87
N TRP A 266 -11.81 -14.36 20.88
CA TRP A 266 -10.96 -13.19 21.09
C TRP A 266 -9.62 -13.63 21.69
N PHE A 267 -8.54 -13.07 21.16
CA PHE A 267 -7.18 -13.30 21.63
C PHE A 267 -6.40 -11.99 21.70
N GLN A 268 -5.40 -11.95 22.57
CA GLN A 268 -4.58 -10.77 22.79
C GLN A 268 -3.53 -10.61 21.68
N ILE A 269 -3.27 -9.36 21.27
CA ILE A 269 -2.20 -9.02 20.34
C ILE A 269 -1.16 -8.12 21.02
N GLY A 270 0.12 -8.42 20.82
CA GLY A 270 1.22 -7.78 21.55
C GLY A 270 2.23 -7.01 20.68
N LYS A 271 2.06 -7.03 19.36
CA LYS A 271 2.89 -6.28 18.40
C LYS A 271 2.11 -6.01 17.12
N GLY A 272 2.70 -5.23 16.21
CA GLY A 272 2.16 -4.90 14.91
C GLY A 272 1.21 -3.70 14.93
N VAL A 273 1.08 -3.05 13.78
CA VAL A 273 0.14 -1.96 13.54
C VAL A 273 -0.99 -2.46 12.62
N HIS A 274 -2.21 -2.05 12.91
CA HIS A 274 -3.42 -2.57 12.25
C HIS A 274 -3.41 -2.31 10.74
N ARG A 275 -3.35 -3.38 9.93
CA ARG A 275 -3.46 -3.27 8.47
C ARG A 275 -4.84 -2.72 8.07
N GLY A 276 -4.88 -1.57 7.40
CA GLY A 276 -6.13 -0.91 7.00
C GLY A 276 -6.66 0.12 8.01
N CYS A 277 -5.98 0.29 9.15
CA CYS A 277 -6.16 1.48 9.98
C CYS A 277 -5.52 2.70 9.30
N ILE A 278 -6.13 3.87 9.50
CA ILE A 278 -5.72 5.12 8.85
C ILE A 278 -4.35 5.61 9.35
N LEU A 279 -4.02 5.30 10.61
CA LEU A 279 -2.84 5.79 11.29
C LEU A 279 -1.62 4.87 11.15
N SER A 280 -1.83 3.57 10.97
CA SER A 280 -0.74 2.58 10.86
C SER A 280 0.33 2.94 9.83
N PRO A 281 0.00 3.49 8.65
CA PRO A 281 1.04 3.84 7.70
C PRO A 281 1.88 5.05 8.15
N CYS A 282 1.30 6.01 8.86
CA CYS A 282 2.02 7.11 9.49
C CYS A 282 3.03 6.58 10.53
N LEU A 283 2.57 5.70 11.43
CA LEU A 283 3.42 5.07 12.46
C LEU A 283 4.56 4.26 11.85
N PHE A 284 4.26 3.46 10.83
CA PHE A 284 5.28 2.68 10.12
C PHE A 284 6.29 3.58 9.41
N THR A 285 5.86 4.76 8.95
CA THR A 285 6.76 5.70 8.27
C THR A 285 7.79 6.28 9.25
N PHE A 286 7.40 6.65 10.47
CA PHE A 286 8.35 7.02 11.53
C PHE A 286 9.30 5.88 11.86
N TYR A 287 8.76 4.66 11.99
CA TYR A 287 9.55 3.46 12.25
C TYR A 287 10.62 3.20 11.18
N ALA A 288 10.23 3.30 9.91
CA ALA A 288 11.13 3.13 8.79
C ALA A 288 12.16 4.25 8.71
N GLU A 289 11.77 5.50 8.98
CA GLU A 289 12.67 6.65 8.98
C GLU A 289 13.76 6.52 10.05
N TYR A 290 13.39 6.11 11.26
CA TYR A 290 14.34 5.84 12.34
C TYR A 290 15.46 4.86 11.92
N ILE A 291 15.09 3.75 11.27
CA ILE A 291 16.05 2.79 10.74
C ILE A 291 17.01 3.46 9.75
N LYS A 292 16.52 4.36 8.89
CA LYS A 292 17.35 5.00 7.85
C LYS A 292 18.30 6.04 8.44
N ARG A 293 17.85 6.81 9.43
CA ARG A 293 18.70 7.76 10.17
C ARG A 293 19.83 7.04 10.89
N ASN A 294 19.53 5.95 11.58
CA ASN A 294 20.55 5.17 12.28
C ASN A 294 21.45 4.34 11.36
N ALA A 295 20.96 3.98 10.17
CA ALA A 295 21.80 3.39 9.13
C ALA A 295 22.72 4.44 8.48
N VAL A 296 22.63 5.71 8.88
CA VAL A 296 23.46 6.84 8.45
C VAL A 296 23.48 6.93 6.92
N LEU A 297 22.30 6.77 6.30
CA LEU A 297 22.19 6.79 4.85
C LEU A 297 22.47 8.20 4.30
N ASP A 298 22.01 9.25 4.98
CA ASP A 298 22.15 10.62 4.46
C ASP A 298 23.60 11.12 4.45
N GLU A 299 24.46 10.61 5.35
CA GLU A 299 25.89 10.95 5.41
C GLU A 299 26.77 9.95 4.66
N ALA A 300 26.19 8.85 4.15
CA ALA A 300 26.95 7.86 3.41
C ALA A 300 27.48 8.45 2.10
N GLN A 301 28.78 8.25 1.85
CA GLN A 301 29.41 8.60 0.57
C GLN A 301 28.96 7.67 -0.58
N ALA A 302 28.55 6.46 -0.24
CA ALA A 302 27.97 5.47 -1.14
C ALA A 302 26.64 5.98 -1.71
N GLY A 303 26.44 5.81 -3.02
CA GLY A 303 25.26 6.27 -3.74
C GLY A 303 25.58 6.68 -5.17
N ILE A 304 24.67 7.40 -5.79
CA ILE A 304 24.80 7.91 -7.16
C ILE A 304 24.85 9.44 -7.10
N LYS A 305 25.90 10.02 -7.68
CA LYS A 305 26.10 11.47 -7.66
C LYS A 305 25.43 12.13 -8.87
N ILE A 306 24.32 12.83 -8.63
CA ILE A 306 23.58 13.59 -9.66
C ILE A 306 23.50 15.06 -9.23
N ALA A 307 24.00 15.96 -10.09
CA ALA A 307 23.94 17.42 -9.87
C ALA A 307 24.36 17.86 -8.45
N ARG A 308 25.51 17.34 -7.96
CA ARG A 308 26.08 17.57 -6.62
C ARG A 308 25.30 16.96 -5.45
N ARG A 309 24.24 16.20 -5.69
CA ARG A 309 23.52 15.43 -4.67
C ARG A 309 23.92 13.97 -4.74
N ASN A 310 24.09 13.34 -3.59
CA ASN A 310 24.24 11.89 -3.50
C ASN A 310 22.86 11.25 -3.28
N ILE A 311 22.46 10.35 -4.17
CA ILE A 311 21.20 9.63 -4.10
C ILE A 311 21.53 8.16 -3.88
N ASN A 312 21.24 7.65 -2.69
CA ASN A 312 21.51 6.25 -2.35
C ASN A 312 20.24 5.47 -1.99
N ASN A 313 19.09 6.13 -1.89
CA ASN A 313 17.83 5.48 -1.62
C ASN A 313 16.63 6.22 -2.24
N LEU A 314 15.62 5.45 -2.64
CA LEU A 314 14.28 5.91 -2.94
C LEU A 314 13.28 5.05 -2.19
N ARG A 315 12.23 5.66 -1.63
CA ARG A 315 11.32 5.00 -0.72
C ARG A 315 9.86 5.29 -1.08
N TYR A 316 9.05 4.25 -0.95
CA TYR A 316 7.60 4.36 -0.99
C TYR A 316 7.02 3.42 0.06
N THR A 317 6.58 3.97 1.19
CA THR A 317 6.07 3.19 2.32
C THR A 317 7.14 2.26 2.87
N ASP A 318 6.90 0.96 2.86
CA ASP A 318 7.82 -0.13 3.20
C ASP A 318 8.79 -0.51 2.07
N ASP A 319 8.46 -0.19 0.82
CA ASP A 319 9.36 -0.44 -0.32
C ASP A 319 10.55 0.53 -0.24
N THR A 320 11.75 -0.01 -0.04
CA THR A 320 13.00 0.75 -0.07
C THR A 320 13.89 0.24 -1.20
N THR A 321 14.30 1.14 -2.09
CA THR A 321 15.31 0.85 -3.11
C THR A 321 16.61 1.52 -2.70
N LEU A 322 17.64 0.74 -2.38
CA LEU A 322 19.01 1.24 -2.25
C LEU A 322 19.69 1.26 -3.61
N MET A 323 20.64 2.17 -3.78
CA MET A 323 21.42 2.27 -5.02
C MET A 323 22.84 2.78 -4.77
N ALA A 324 23.79 2.31 -5.58
CA ALA A 324 25.20 2.72 -5.53
C ALA A 324 25.89 2.53 -6.90
N GLU A 325 27.09 3.11 -7.05
CA GLU A 325 27.93 2.98 -8.26
C GLU A 325 28.80 1.71 -8.25
N SER A 326 28.93 1.03 -7.10
CA SER A 326 29.69 -0.23 -6.95
C SER A 326 28.93 -1.30 -6.15
N GLU A 327 29.32 -2.56 -6.34
CA GLU A 327 28.74 -3.70 -5.64
C GLU A 327 29.02 -3.63 -4.13
N GLU A 328 30.24 -3.23 -3.76
CA GLU A 328 30.73 -3.12 -2.39
C GLU A 328 29.99 -2.03 -1.60
N GLU A 329 29.77 -0.88 -2.22
CA GLU A 329 28.99 0.21 -1.63
C GLU A 329 27.53 -0.22 -1.39
N LEU A 330 26.91 -0.91 -2.36
CA LEU A 330 25.55 -1.39 -2.18
C LEU A 330 25.44 -2.43 -1.06
N LYS A 331 26.42 -3.35 -0.97
CA LYS A 331 26.52 -4.32 0.14
C LYS A 331 26.63 -3.62 1.49
N SER A 332 27.48 -2.60 1.59
CA SER A 332 27.65 -1.80 2.81
C SER A 332 26.34 -1.13 3.23
N LEU A 333 25.63 -0.49 2.29
CA LEU A 333 24.32 0.14 2.56
C LEU A 333 23.28 -0.89 3.01
N LEU A 334 23.21 -2.05 2.35
CA LEU A 334 22.28 -3.12 2.69
C LEU A 334 22.54 -3.68 4.08
N MET A 335 23.81 -3.93 4.44
CA MET A 335 24.18 -4.44 5.76
C MET A 335 23.80 -3.47 6.88
N LYS A 336 24.10 -2.18 6.73
CA LYS A 336 23.69 -1.16 7.70
C LYS A 336 22.18 -1.14 7.90
N VAL A 337 21.42 -1.16 6.80
CA VAL A 337 19.95 -1.19 6.86
C VAL A 337 19.46 -2.47 7.54
N LYS A 338 20.05 -3.63 7.24
CA LYS A 338 19.69 -4.92 7.82
C LYS A 338 19.92 -4.92 9.33
N GLU A 339 21.10 -4.53 9.78
CA GLU A 339 21.46 -4.49 11.21
C GLU A 339 20.53 -3.56 12.00
N GLU A 340 20.29 -2.34 11.51
CA GLU A 340 19.37 -1.40 12.16
C GLU A 340 17.92 -1.88 12.14
N SER A 341 17.49 -2.57 11.08
CA SER A 341 16.15 -3.15 11.02
C SER A 341 15.95 -4.25 12.06
N GLU A 342 16.95 -5.12 12.24
CA GLU A 342 16.90 -6.23 13.19
C GLU A 342 16.87 -5.74 14.65
N LYS A 343 17.58 -4.65 14.97
CA LYS A 343 17.55 -3.99 16.30
C LYS A 343 16.15 -3.54 16.73
N VAL A 344 15.30 -3.22 15.75
CA VAL A 344 13.89 -2.86 15.95
C VAL A 344 12.94 -3.99 15.51
N GLY A 345 13.41 -5.23 15.40
CA GLY A 345 12.54 -6.40 15.17
C GLY A 345 11.94 -6.52 13.77
N LEU A 346 12.42 -5.76 12.79
CA LEU A 346 12.07 -5.97 11.38
C LEU A 346 13.11 -6.85 10.68
N LYS A 347 12.62 -7.80 9.89
CA LYS A 347 13.46 -8.73 9.11
C LYS A 347 13.25 -8.52 7.62
N LEU A 348 14.33 -8.57 6.86
CA LEU A 348 14.25 -8.54 5.40
C LEU A 348 13.68 -9.86 4.89
N ASN A 349 12.88 -9.78 3.82
CA ASN A 349 12.41 -10.92 3.08
C ASN A 349 13.42 -11.25 1.98
N ILE A 350 14.30 -12.21 2.25
CA ILE A 350 15.40 -12.58 1.35
C ILE A 350 14.88 -12.96 -0.05
N GLN A 351 13.79 -13.74 -0.12
CA GLN A 351 13.23 -14.21 -1.39
C GLN A 351 12.65 -13.07 -2.24
N LYS A 352 12.16 -12.02 -1.60
CA LYS A 352 11.56 -10.88 -2.31
C LYS A 352 12.51 -9.71 -2.48
N THR A 353 13.57 -9.66 -1.69
CA THR A 353 14.63 -8.68 -1.84
C THR A 353 15.39 -9.01 -3.12
N LYS A 354 15.46 -8.07 -4.06
CA LYS A 354 16.04 -8.31 -5.39
C LYS A 354 17.19 -7.37 -5.67
N ILE A 355 18.22 -7.87 -6.33
CA ILE A 355 19.39 -7.12 -6.74
C ILE A 355 19.39 -7.02 -8.26
N MET A 356 19.57 -5.81 -8.79
CA MET A 356 19.60 -5.55 -10.22
C MET A 356 20.75 -4.62 -10.53
N ALA A 357 21.52 -4.90 -11.57
CA ALA A 357 22.67 -4.11 -11.94
C ALA A 357 22.78 -3.92 -13.45
N SER A 358 23.39 -2.82 -13.88
CA SER A 358 23.71 -2.57 -15.29
C SER A 358 24.93 -3.34 -15.78
N SER A 359 25.74 -3.88 -14.85
CA SER A 359 26.92 -4.71 -15.14
C SER A 359 26.80 -6.07 -14.45
N PRO A 360 27.53 -7.10 -14.92
CA PRO A 360 27.52 -8.42 -14.29
C PRO A 360 27.88 -8.33 -12.82
N ILE A 361 27.05 -8.95 -11.98
CA ILE A 361 27.31 -9.10 -10.55
C ILE A 361 28.20 -10.34 -10.39
N THR A 362 29.39 -10.15 -9.83
CA THR A 362 30.41 -11.22 -9.81
C THR A 362 30.65 -11.78 -8.41
N SER A 363 30.31 -11.04 -7.34
CA SER A 363 30.67 -11.40 -5.97
C SER A 363 29.53 -11.33 -4.96
N TRP A 364 28.27 -11.37 -5.40
CA TRP A 364 27.14 -11.15 -4.50
C TRP A 364 26.85 -12.36 -3.63
N GLN A 365 27.26 -12.27 -2.37
CA GLN A 365 27.12 -13.34 -1.37
C GLN A 365 26.19 -12.94 -0.22
N ILE A 366 25.47 -11.83 -0.33
CA ILE A 366 24.54 -11.33 0.69
C ILE A 366 23.10 -11.65 0.30
N ASP A 367 22.19 -11.61 1.28
CA ASP A 367 20.75 -11.72 1.07
C ASP A 367 20.24 -10.95 -0.16
N GLY A 368 19.38 -11.61 -0.93
CA GLY A 368 18.74 -11.05 -2.12
C GLY A 368 19.06 -11.84 -3.38
N GLU A 369 18.07 -11.94 -4.27
CA GLU A 369 18.22 -12.66 -5.54
C GLU A 369 18.59 -11.68 -6.66
N THR A 370 19.63 -12.00 -7.43
CA THR A 370 20.02 -11.23 -8.62
C THR A 370 19.04 -11.45 -9.76
N VAL A 371 18.55 -10.36 -10.35
CA VAL A 371 17.57 -10.36 -11.43
C VAL A 371 17.96 -9.40 -12.55
N ALA A 372 17.58 -9.73 -13.78
CA ALA A 372 17.75 -8.84 -14.94
C ALA A 372 16.68 -7.72 -14.98
N ASP A 373 15.52 -7.98 -14.38
CA ASP A 373 14.41 -7.04 -14.31
C ASP A 373 13.60 -7.18 -13.02
N PHE A 374 12.97 -6.09 -12.60
CA PHE A 374 12.18 -6.05 -11.37
C PHE A 374 10.85 -5.30 -11.54
N MET A 375 9.81 -5.77 -10.85
CA MET A 375 8.50 -5.14 -10.81
C MET A 375 8.41 -4.09 -9.70
N PHE A 376 8.99 -2.91 -9.93
CA PHE A 376 8.97 -1.78 -8.99
C PHE A 376 7.67 -0.98 -9.07
N LEU A 377 6.91 -0.91 -7.96
CA LEU A 377 5.66 -0.13 -7.83
C LEU A 377 4.64 -0.35 -8.97
N GLY A 378 4.64 -1.55 -9.55
CA GLY A 378 3.75 -1.95 -10.65
C GLY A 378 4.28 -1.66 -12.07
N SER A 379 5.46 -1.04 -12.19
CA SER A 379 6.21 -0.87 -13.44
C SER A 379 7.33 -1.90 -13.54
N LYS A 380 7.62 -2.40 -14.74
CA LYS A 380 8.77 -3.28 -14.98
C LYS A 380 9.98 -2.38 -15.25
N ILE A 381 11.02 -2.53 -14.45
CA ILE A 381 12.29 -1.81 -14.58
C ILE A 381 13.35 -2.81 -15.05
N THR A 382 14.15 -2.40 -16.01
CA THR A 382 15.29 -3.14 -16.55
C THR A 382 16.54 -2.29 -16.39
N ALA A 383 17.70 -2.92 -16.23
CA ALA A 383 18.95 -2.19 -16.01
C ALA A 383 19.41 -1.40 -17.26
N ASP A 384 18.99 -1.81 -18.45
CA ASP A 384 19.21 -1.08 -19.70
C ASP A 384 18.20 0.06 -19.91
N GLY A 385 17.17 0.21 -19.06
CA GLY A 385 16.15 1.24 -19.22
C GLY A 385 15.18 1.02 -20.38
N ASP A 386 15.15 -0.16 -21.02
CA ASP A 386 14.20 -0.46 -22.09
C ASP A 386 12.74 -0.36 -21.61
N CYS A 387 11.98 0.49 -22.31
CA CYS A 387 10.57 0.68 -22.04
C CYS A 387 9.66 -0.32 -22.76
N SER A 388 10.17 -1.07 -23.74
CA SER A 388 9.36 -1.95 -24.59
C SER A 388 8.59 -2.99 -23.78
N HIS A 389 9.25 -3.65 -22.83
CA HIS A 389 8.61 -4.67 -22.00
C HIS A 389 7.50 -4.11 -21.08
N LYS A 390 7.71 -2.94 -20.45
CA LYS A 390 6.68 -2.32 -19.60
C LYS A 390 5.48 -1.83 -20.41
N ILE A 391 5.70 -1.26 -21.60
CA ILE A 391 4.64 -0.82 -22.52
C ILE A 391 3.83 -2.02 -23.00
N LYS A 392 4.47 -3.05 -23.54
CA LYS A 392 3.80 -4.30 -23.98
C LYS A 392 2.94 -4.90 -22.87
N ARG A 393 3.46 -4.98 -21.65
CA ARG A 393 2.70 -5.49 -20.49
C ARG A 393 1.45 -4.66 -20.21
N ARG A 394 1.54 -3.33 -20.24
CA ARG A 394 0.40 -2.42 -20.02
C ARG A 394 -0.67 -2.57 -21.10
N LEU A 395 -0.25 -2.70 -22.36
CA LEU A 395 -1.16 -2.97 -23.47
C LEU A 395 -1.85 -4.34 -23.34
N LEU A 396 -1.13 -5.38 -22.90
CA LEU A 396 -1.73 -6.70 -22.62
C LEU A 396 -2.77 -6.64 -21.49
N LEU A 397 -2.49 -5.89 -20.41
CA LEU A 397 -3.46 -5.66 -19.35
C LEU A 397 -4.70 -4.91 -19.87
N GLY A 398 -4.50 -3.88 -20.71
CA GLY A 398 -5.58 -3.17 -21.39
C GLY A 398 -6.42 -4.10 -22.28
N ARG A 399 -5.78 -4.98 -23.07
CA ARG A 399 -6.45 -5.98 -23.89
C ARG A 399 -7.30 -6.92 -23.04
N LYS A 400 -6.78 -7.40 -21.91
CA LYS A 400 -7.53 -8.25 -20.97
C LYS A 400 -8.77 -7.55 -20.45
N VAL A 401 -8.68 -6.27 -20.09
CA VAL A 401 -9.85 -5.49 -19.65
C VAL A 401 -10.86 -5.32 -20.77
N MET A 402 -10.40 -5.00 -21.98
CA MET A 402 -11.25 -4.86 -23.16
C MET A 402 -11.99 -6.16 -23.48
N THR A 403 -11.30 -7.30 -23.51
CA THR A 403 -11.91 -8.63 -23.72
C THR A 403 -12.91 -8.97 -22.62
N ASN A 404 -12.61 -8.63 -21.37
CA ASN A 404 -13.55 -8.82 -20.26
C ASN A 404 -14.82 -7.97 -20.40
N LEU A 405 -14.85 -6.95 -21.27
CA LEU A 405 -16.03 -6.12 -21.56
C LEU A 405 -16.81 -6.63 -22.78
N ASP A 406 -16.38 -7.69 -23.47
CA ASP A 406 -16.99 -8.14 -24.72
C ASP A 406 -18.50 -8.41 -24.62
N SER A 407 -18.97 -9.01 -23.54
CA SER A 407 -20.41 -9.26 -23.33
C SER A 407 -21.21 -7.96 -23.25
N LEU A 408 -20.65 -6.94 -22.58
CA LEU A 408 -21.25 -5.62 -22.45
C LEU A 408 -21.25 -4.87 -23.78
N LEU A 409 -20.12 -4.84 -24.48
CA LEU A 409 -19.98 -4.17 -25.78
C LEU A 409 -20.86 -4.80 -26.88
N LYS A 410 -21.41 -5.99 -26.62
CA LYS A 410 -22.32 -6.67 -27.53
C LYS A 410 -23.79 -6.25 -27.41
N SER A 411 -24.19 -5.62 -26.29
CA SER A 411 -25.58 -5.19 -26.06
C SER A 411 -26.01 -4.11 -27.08
N ARG A 412 -27.27 -4.19 -27.51
CA ARG A 412 -27.89 -3.18 -28.39
C ARG A 412 -28.54 -2.04 -27.60
N ASP A 413 -28.61 -2.16 -26.27
CA ASP A 413 -29.36 -1.27 -25.38
C ASP A 413 -28.53 -0.06 -24.91
N VAL A 414 -27.26 0.01 -25.34
CA VAL A 414 -26.30 1.05 -24.94
C VAL A 414 -25.79 1.77 -26.19
N THR A 415 -25.79 3.11 -26.13
CA THR A 415 -25.37 3.96 -27.23
C THR A 415 -23.85 3.98 -27.42
N LEU A 416 -23.40 4.21 -28.66
CA LEU A 416 -21.98 4.30 -29.01
C LEU A 416 -21.21 5.33 -28.14
N PRO A 417 -21.70 6.56 -27.90
CA PRO A 417 -21.00 7.52 -27.02
C PRO A 417 -20.81 6.99 -25.60
N THR A 418 -21.77 6.22 -25.08
CA THR A 418 -21.67 5.59 -23.76
C THR A 418 -20.58 4.52 -23.73
N TYR A 419 -20.46 3.71 -24.79
CA TYR A 419 -19.37 2.73 -24.90
C TYR A 419 -17.99 3.39 -25.04
N VAL A 420 -17.87 4.47 -25.80
CA VAL A 420 -16.61 5.23 -25.91
C VAL A 420 -16.19 5.73 -24.53
N ARG A 421 -17.12 6.30 -23.75
CA ARG A 421 -16.86 6.72 -22.37
C ARG A 421 -16.46 5.55 -21.48
N LEU A 422 -17.11 4.39 -21.62
CA LEU A 422 -16.80 3.19 -20.86
C LEU A 422 -15.36 2.71 -21.10
N ILE A 423 -14.94 2.62 -22.37
CA ILE A 423 -13.60 2.19 -22.75
C ILE A 423 -12.56 3.21 -22.25
N LYS A 424 -12.81 4.51 -22.44
CA LYS A 424 -11.93 5.58 -21.92
C LYS A 424 -11.83 5.55 -20.39
N ALA A 425 -12.86 5.15 -19.67
CA ALA A 425 -12.86 5.09 -18.21
C ALA A 425 -12.28 3.78 -17.63
N MET A 426 -12.33 2.67 -18.36
CA MET A 426 -11.95 1.35 -17.83
C MET A 426 -10.68 0.77 -18.44
N VAL A 427 -10.45 0.97 -19.74
CA VAL A 427 -9.35 0.35 -20.47
C VAL A 427 -8.14 1.27 -20.46
N PHE A 428 -8.32 2.54 -20.86
CA PHE A 428 -7.20 3.46 -21.04
C PHE A 428 -6.45 3.76 -19.75
N PRO A 429 -7.08 3.95 -18.57
CA PRO A 429 -6.35 4.16 -17.33
C PRO A 429 -5.44 2.99 -16.94
N VAL A 430 -5.76 1.77 -17.35
CA VAL A 430 -4.91 0.59 -17.12
C VAL A 430 -3.64 0.64 -17.97
N VAL A 431 -3.77 1.15 -19.20
CA VAL A 431 -2.69 1.28 -20.18
C VAL A 431 -1.80 2.47 -19.85
N THR A 432 -2.39 3.64 -19.59
CA THR A 432 -1.67 4.90 -19.36
C THR A 432 -1.12 5.04 -17.94
N CYS A 433 -1.43 4.11 -17.04
CA CYS A 433 -0.85 4.10 -15.70
C CYS A 433 0.69 3.94 -15.77
N GLY A 434 1.41 5.01 -15.43
CA GLY A 434 2.87 5.06 -15.45
C GLY A 434 3.48 5.58 -16.76
N CYS A 435 2.67 6.05 -17.73
CA CYS A 435 3.18 6.42 -19.06
C CYS A 435 4.08 7.66 -19.10
N GLU A 436 4.00 8.52 -18.09
CA GLU A 436 4.90 9.65 -17.85
C GLU A 436 6.37 9.24 -17.66
N SER A 437 6.61 7.97 -17.30
CA SER A 437 7.95 7.40 -17.13
C SER A 437 8.44 6.62 -18.37
N TRP A 438 7.73 6.71 -19.50
CA TRP A 438 8.07 5.96 -20.70
C TRP A 438 8.93 6.78 -21.64
N THR A 439 10.03 6.19 -22.07
CA THR A 439 10.85 6.64 -23.18
C THR A 439 10.25 6.04 -24.45
N ILE A 440 9.46 6.84 -25.19
CA ILE A 440 8.73 6.39 -26.37
C ILE A 440 9.56 6.64 -27.62
N ASN A 441 9.97 5.56 -28.29
CA ASN A 441 10.51 5.62 -29.64
C ASN A 441 9.40 5.43 -30.69
N LYS A 442 9.74 5.56 -31.97
CA LYS A 442 8.78 5.42 -33.09
C LYS A 442 8.03 4.08 -33.06
N ALA A 443 8.71 2.97 -32.73
CA ALA A 443 8.10 1.65 -32.68
C ALA A 443 7.12 1.50 -31.51
N GLU A 444 7.44 2.08 -30.34
CA GLU A 444 6.53 2.09 -29.19
C GLU A 444 5.31 2.98 -29.42
N SER A 445 5.49 4.15 -30.06
CA SER A 445 4.36 5.02 -30.46
C SER A 445 3.41 4.31 -31.42
N GLN A 446 3.95 3.66 -32.46
CA GLN A 446 3.13 2.88 -33.39
C GLN A 446 2.36 1.76 -32.68
N ARG A 447 2.94 1.17 -31.64
CA ARG A 447 2.31 0.10 -30.87
C ARG A 447 1.17 0.62 -29.99
N THR A 448 1.32 1.80 -29.38
CA THR A 448 0.25 2.45 -28.61
C THR A 448 -0.91 2.84 -29.52
N ASP A 449 -0.61 3.42 -30.68
CA ASP A 449 -1.63 3.83 -31.67
C ASP A 449 -2.38 2.60 -32.21
N ALA A 450 -1.64 1.52 -32.50
CA ALA A 450 -2.24 0.26 -32.95
C ALA A 450 -3.16 -0.36 -31.88
N PHE A 451 -2.83 -0.22 -30.59
CA PHE A 451 -3.71 -0.67 -29.51
C PHE A 451 -4.99 0.16 -29.41
N GLU A 452 -4.88 1.48 -29.49
CA GLU A 452 -6.05 2.35 -29.49
C GLU A 452 -6.99 2.01 -30.65
N LEU A 453 -6.46 1.92 -31.87
CA LEU A 453 -7.23 1.54 -33.04
C LEU A 453 -7.84 0.14 -32.92
N TRP A 454 -7.13 -0.80 -32.29
CA TRP A 454 -7.67 -2.12 -32.00
C TRP A 454 -8.89 -2.05 -31.07
N CYS A 455 -8.85 -1.23 -30.03
CA CYS A 455 -10.01 -1.01 -29.14
C CYS A 455 -11.22 -0.46 -29.92
N TRP A 456 -11.01 0.53 -30.77
CA TRP A 456 -12.08 1.17 -31.54
C TRP A 456 -12.65 0.27 -32.64
N LYS A 457 -11.80 -0.44 -33.39
CA LYS A 457 -12.25 -1.44 -34.36
C LYS A 457 -13.07 -2.54 -33.69
N ARG A 458 -12.67 -2.99 -32.49
CA ARG A 458 -13.40 -4.00 -31.72
C ARG A 458 -14.76 -3.48 -31.25
N LEU A 459 -14.84 -2.24 -30.77
CA LEU A 459 -16.10 -1.59 -30.39
C LEU A 459 -17.07 -1.53 -31.57
N LEU A 460 -16.60 -1.04 -32.71
CA LEU A 460 -17.39 -0.88 -33.93
C LEU A 460 -17.61 -2.20 -34.69
N ARG A 461 -17.06 -3.31 -34.20
CA ARG A 461 -17.11 -4.65 -34.83
C ARG A 461 -16.61 -4.65 -36.27
N VAL A 462 -15.64 -3.80 -36.58
CA VAL A 462 -15.05 -3.70 -37.93
C VAL A 462 -14.17 -4.94 -38.16
N PRO A 463 -14.51 -5.82 -39.12
CA PRO A 463 -13.68 -6.98 -39.42
C PRO A 463 -12.37 -6.52 -40.10
N TRP A 464 -11.32 -7.32 -39.97
CA TRP A 464 -10.02 -7.01 -40.56
C TRP A 464 -10.08 -6.91 -42.10
N THR A 465 -11.07 -7.54 -42.73
CA THR A 465 -11.32 -7.52 -44.18
C THR A 465 -11.96 -6.24 -44.70
N ALA A 466 -12.54 -5.39 -43.84
CA ALA A 466 -13.30 -4.21 -44.26
C ALA A 466 -12.46 -3.06 -44.85
N LYS A 467 -11.11 -3.17 -44.83
CA LYS A 467 -10.15 -2.17 -45.37
C LYS A 467 -10.48 -0.70 -45.01
N ARG A 468 -11.05 -0.43 -43.83
CA ARG A 468 -11.37 0.93 -43.37
C ARG A 468 -10.11 1.70 -42.97
N SER A 469 -10.05 2.98 -43.34
CA SER A 469 -8.98 3.88 -42.91
C SER A 469 -9.06 4.16 -41.40
N ASN A 470 -7.91 4.39 -40.78
CA ASN A 470 -7.84 4.74 -39.36
C ASN A 470 -8.60 6.04 -39.07
N GLN A 471 -8.50 7.04 -39.96
CA GLN A 471 -9.23 8.31 -39.84
C GLN A 471 -10.74 8.11 -39.81
N SER A 472 -11.27 7.22 -40.65
CA SER A 472 -12.71 6.92 -40.70
C SER A 472 -13.21 6.34 -39.37
N ILE A 473 -12.41 5.50 -38.71
CA ILE A 473 -12.74 4.93 -37.40
C ILE A 473 -12.72 6.00 -36.31
N LEU A 474 -11.71 6.87 -36.32
CA LEU A 474 -11.57 7.94 -35.34
C LEU A 474 -12.69 8.98 -35.44
N ASN A 475 -13.13 9.31 -36.66
CA ASN A 475 -14.25 10.23 -36.88
C ASN A 475 -15.57 9.65 -36.33
N GLU A 476 -15.78 8.34 -36.43
CA GLU A 476 -17.03 7.69 -35.99
C GLU A 476 -17.16 7.60 -34.45
N ILE A 477 -16.03 7.49 -33.74
CA ILE A 477 -16.01 7.43 -32.26
C ILE A 477 -15.95 8.81 -31.58
N SER A 478 -15.68 9.86 -32.35
CA SER A 478 -15.55 11.24 -31.87
C SER A 478 -16.54 12.18 -32.58
N PRO A 479 -17.85 11.90 -32.50
CA PRO A 479 -18.87 12.72 -33.14
C PRO A 479 -18.98 14.12 -32.53
#